data_AF-A0A3T0Y1G0-F1
#
_entry.id   AF-A0A3T0Y1G0-F1
#
_cell.length_a   1.000
_cell.length_b   1.000
_cell.length_c   1.000
_cell.angle_alpha   90.00
_cell.angle_beta   90.00
_cell.angle_gamma   90.00
#
_symmetry.space_group_name_H-M   'P 1'
#
loop_
_entity.id
_entity.type
_entity.pdbx_description
1 polymer ?
#
loop_
_entity_poly.entity_id
_entity_poly.type
_entity_poly.pdbx_seq_one_letter_code
_entity_poly.pdbx_strand_id
1 'polypeptide(L)'
;MRDDSVRLARDVVGFTRRAARQYNRAHSSTRDLFIDVYSNALAGGCVLMMAASLVVALRDEIMGRSVGKANLVAAHWQALPAGVLWMILTYLALVGIVLLARKLGPVTVSRAEGAWWLPLPLDRRPMVLASFRTRLVSLSAVAALAYVPFSFLTAIDRSPWAHAGSAVAFGGGVVLAVAGAAILQLMPTSGALRTGILVGLAPVAVLPFLASAVWPLVLVLIAAVVLAAYVLSRIGDVSGAELQRGGAVSGHAAASIFSSTSTSCAVHWQPGHAKPSACVARATTHALPGGPAWRSSAPISWRSVACSLRPPPHWCGSGSASASP
;
A
#
# COMPACT_ATOMS: atom_id res chain seq x y z
N MET A 1 2.80 -9.52 -40.17
CA MET A 1 1.95 -10.21 -39.18
C MET A 1 2.39 -10.04 -37.74
N ARG A 2 3.61 -10.43 -37.33
CA ARG A 2 4.07 -10.23 -35.92
C ARG A 2 4.28 -8.76 -35.56
N ASP A 3 4.70 -7.93 -36.51
CA ASP A 3 4.88 -6.49 -36.27
C ASP A 3 3.56 -5.73 -36.18
N ASP A 4 2.51 -6.20 -36.87
CA ASP A 4 1.19 -5.57 -36.88
C ASP A 4 0.48 -5.76 -35.54
N SER A 5 0.62 -6.95 -34.92
CA SER A 5 0.06 -7.20 -33.58
C SER A 5 0.78 -6.40 -32.50
N VAL A 6 2.10 -6.22 -32.61
CA VAL A 6 2.87 -5.38 -31.68
C VAL A 6 2.49 -3.90 -31.81
N ARG A 7 2.25 -3.41 -33.05
CA ARG A 7 1.76 -2.04 -33.28
C ARG A 7 0.35 -1.84 -32.73
N LEU A 8 -0.58 -2.73 -33.05
CA LEU A 8 -1.96 -2.67 -32.54
C LEU A 8 -1.99 -2.70 -31.01
N ALA A 9 -1.24 -3.60 -30.38
CA ALA A 9 -1.15 -3.65 -28.92
C ALA A 9 -0.63 -2.33 -28.33
N ARG A 10 0.40 -1.74 -28.95
CA ARG A 10 0.95 -0.45 -28.51
C ARG A 10 -0.06 0.69 -28.69
N ASP A 11 -0.83 0.70 -29.76
CA ASP A 11 -1.85 1.72 -30.04
C ASP A 11 -3.04 1.62 -29.10
N VAL A 12 -3.53 0.42 -28.84
CA VAL A 12 -4.61 0.17 -27.88
C VAL A 12 -4.13 0.57 -26.48
N VAL A 13 -2.93 0.17 -26.04
CA VAL A 13 -2.35 0.62 -24.75
C VAL A 13 -2.16 2.15 -24.71
N GLY A 14 -1.82 2.76 -25.84
CA GLY A 14 -1.64 4.20 -25.97
C GLY A 14 -2.96 4.98 -25.87
N PHE A 15 -4.03 4.50 -26.51
CA PHE A 15 -5.37 5.08 -26.43
C PHE A 15 -5.87 5.05 -24.99
N THR A 16 -5.66 3.95 -24.31
CA THR A 16 -6.27 3.71 -23.01
C THR A 16 -5.52 4.38 -21.88
N ARG A 17 -4.19 4.50 -21.99
CA ARG A 17 -3.42 5.42 -21.15
C ARG A 17 -3.85 6.86 -21.36
N ARG A 18 -4.16 7.28 -22.59
CA ARG A 18 -4.67 8.64 -22.86
C ARG A 18 -6.05 8.84 -22.22
N ALA A 19 -6.98 7.92 -22.41
CA ALA A 19 -8.30 7.96 -21.79
C ALA A 19 -8.23 7.92 -20.25
N ALA A 20 -7.42 7.04 -19.67
CA ALA A 20 -7.21 6.96 -18.22
C ALA A 20 -6.57 8.25 -17.67
N ARG A 21 -5.60 8.84 -18.38
CA ARG A 21 -5.04 10.14 -17.99
C ARG A 21 -6.04 11.27 -18.10
N GLN A 22 -6.91 11.26 -19.11
CA GLN A 22 -7.94 12.29 -19.27
C GLN A 22 -9.03 12.17 -18.20
N TYR A 23 -9.45 10.93 -17.90
CA TYR A 23 -10.36 10.63 -16.79
C TYR A 23 -9.74 11.04 -15.45
N ASN A 24 -8.48 10.64 -15.19
CA ASN A 24 -7.75 11.05 -14.00
C ASN A 24 -7.56 12.55 -13.94
N ARG A 25 -7.28 13.26 -15.04
CA ARG A 25 -7.19 14.74 -15.00
C ARG A 25 -8.51 15.40 -14.67
N ALA A 26 -9.63 14.84 -15.13
CA ALA A 26 -10.96 15.36 -14.85
C ALA A 26 -11.40 15.10 -13.40
N HIS A 27 -10.95 13.99 -12.80
CA HIS A 27 -11.37 13.57 -11.44
C HIS A 27 -10.30 13.78 -10.36
N SER A 28 -9.02 13.86 -10.71
CA SER A 28 -7.92 14.11 -9.78
C SER A 28 -7.77 15.61 -9.61
N SER A 29 -8.54 16.16 -8.68
CA SER A 29 -8.16 17.43 -8.09
C SER A 29 -6.81 17.22 -7.39
N THR A 30 -5.78 17.96 -7.78
CA THR A 30 -4.46 17.93 -7.11
C THR A 30 -4.60 18.17 -5.60
N ARG A 31 -5.64 18.92 -5.21
CA ARG A 31 -6.04 19.13 -3.83
C ARG A 31 -6.47 17.85 -3.13
N ASP A 32 -7.30 17.01 -3.76
CA ASP A 32 -7.75 15.75 -3.14
C ASP A 32 -6.57 14.79 -2.97
N LEU A 33 -5.66 14.72 -3.95
CA LEU A 33 -4.43 13.93 -3.82
C LEU A 33 -3.54 14.44 -2.67
N PHE A 34 -3.39 15.77 -2.55
CA PHE A 34 -2.62 16.35 -1.46
C PHE A 34 -3.26 16.06 -0.10
N ILE A 35 -4.59 16.16 0.01
CA ILE A 35 -5.33 15.84 1.25
C ILE A 35 -5.17 14.37 1.62
N ASP A 36 -5.28 13.45 0.65
CA ASP A 36 -5.11 12.01 0.89
C ASP A 36 -3.69 11.66 1.30
N VAL A 37 -2.68 12.22 0.63
CA VAL A 37 -1.27 12.01 0.98
C VAL A 37 -0.97 12.59 2.36
N TYR A 38 -1.43 13.80 2.64
CA TYR A 38 -1.24 14.45 3.94
C TYR A 38 -1.94 13.68 5.07
N SER A 39 -3.19 13.28 4.87
CA SER A 39 -3.96 12.53 5.87
C SER A 39 -3.32 11.17 6.17
N ASN A 40 -2.91 10.43 5.14
CA ASN A 40 -2.21 9.15 5.32
C ASN A 40 -0.84 9.33 5.98
N ALA A 41 -0.08 10.36 5.59
CA ALA A 41 1.22 10.66 6.19
C ALA A 41 1.07 11.05 7.67
N LEU A 42 0.07 11.86 8.01
CA LEU A 42 -0.21 12.29 9.37
C LEU A 42 -0.71 11.14 10.24
N ALA A 43 -1.61 10.30 9.71
CA ALA A 43 -2.06 9.07 10.38
C ALA A 43 -0.89 8.12 10.63
N GLY A 44 -0.05 7.90 9.61
CA GLY A 44 1.18 7.11 9.72
C GLY A 44 2.14 7.66 10.78
N GLY A 45 2.35 8.97 10.78
CA GLY A 45 3.18 9.68 11.77
C GLY A 45 2.64 9.53 13.20
N CYS A 46 1.31 9.59 13.38
CA CYS A 46 0.67 9.41 14.67
C CYS A 46 0.86 7.98 15.22
N VAL A 47 0.67 6.96 14.37
CA VAL A 47 0.93 5.56 14.73
C VAL A 47 2.41 5.34 15.08
N LEU A 48 3.33 5.95 14.32
CA LEU A 48 4.77 5.89 14.59
C LEU A 48 5.13 6.56 15.93
N MET A 49 4.53 7.71 16.22
CA MET A 49 4.70 8.42 17.50
C MET A 49 4.17 7.59 18.68
N MET A 50 3.01 6.94 18.54
CA MET A 50 2.48 6.03 19.57
C MET A 50 3.38 4.81 19.77
N ALA A 51 3.90 4.23 18.70
CA ALA A 51 4.86 3.13 18.80
C ALA A 51 6.16 3.57 19.48
N ALA A 52 6.68 4.75 19.13
CA ALA A 52 7.89 5.31 19.73
C ALA A 52 7.69 5.63 21.22
N SER A 53 6.55 6.22 21.61
CA SER A 53 6.25 6.52 23.01
C SER A 53 6.14 5.26 23.86
N LEU A 54 5.54 4.18 23.33
CA LEU A 54 5.52 2.88 24.00
C LEU A 54 6.94 2.34 24.21
N VAL A 55 7.81 2.40 23.20
CA VAL A 55 9.20 1.93 23.31
C VAL A 55 9.98 2.74 24.35
N VAL A 56 9.82 4.07 24.37
CA VAL A 56 10.47 4.94 25.37
C VAL A 56 9.92 4.66 26.77
N ALA A 57 8.61 4.55 26.94
CA ALA A 57 7.98 4.22 28.23
C ALA A 57 8.43 2.85 28.76
N LEU A 58 8.51 1.83 27.89
CA LEU A 58 9.06 0.52 28.22
C LEU A 58 10.52 0.62 28.67
N ARG A 59 11.33 1.46 28.00
CA ARG A 59 12.73 1.68 28.36
C ARG A 59 12.85 2.35 29.73
N ASP A 60 12.05 3.39 30.00
CA ASP A 60 12.11 4.13 31.26
C ASP A 60 11.61 3.29 32.44
N GLU A 61 10.58 2.45 32.25
CA GLU A 61 10.12 1.52 33.27
C GLU A 61 11.18 0.47 33.62
N ILE A 62 11.92 -0.05 32.62
CA ILE A 62 13.02 -1.00 32.84
C ILE A 62 14.18 -0.32 33.61
N MET A 63 14.49 0.93 33.28
CA MET A 63 15.57 1.68 33.95
C MET A 63 15.17 2.09 35.38
N GLY A 64 13.94 2.55 35.59
CA GLY A 64 13.44 2.99 36.90
C GLY A 64 13.32 1.86 37.93
N ARG A 65 13.02 0.63 37.48
CA ARG A 65 12.86 -0.53 38.37
C ARG A 65 14.20 -1.07 38.92
N SER A 66 15.34 -0.60 38.41
CA SER A 66 16.69 -1.08 38.76
C SER A 66 17.31 -0.42 40.00
N VAL A 67 16.75 0.69 40.50
CA VAL A 67 17.43 1.53 41.52
C VAL A 67 17.03 1.17 42.97
N GLY A 68 15.94 0.42 43.18
CA GLY A 68 15.33 0.30 44.52
C GLY A 68 15.45 -1.04 45.25
N LYS A 69 15.62 -2.18 44.57
CA LYS A 69 15.59 -3.51 45.21
C LYS A 69 16.58 -4.48 44.57
N ALA A 70 17.49 -4.98 45.41
CA ALA A 70 18.51 -5.99 45.13
C ALA A 70 18.09 -7.02 44.07
N ASN A 71 18.73 -6.99 42.90
CA ASN A 71 18.71 -8.11 41.96
C ASN A 71 20.09 -8.25 41.30
N LEU A 72 21.01 -8.88 42.04
CA LEU A 72 22.38 -9.19 41.61
C LEU A 72 22.46 -10.28 40.51
N VAL A 73 21.33 -10.80 40.00
CA VAL A 73 21.31 -11.95 39.08
C VAL A 73 20.77 -11.62 37.66
N ALA A 74 20.43 -10.37 37.33
CA ALA A 74 19.82 -10.09 36.01
C ALA A 74 20.34 -8.85 35.25
N ALA A 75 21.40 -8.18 35.72
CA ALA A 75 21.91 -6.97 35.07
C ALA A 75 22.55 -7.21 33.68
N HIS A 76 22.89 -8.45 33.33
CA HIS A 76 23.54 -8.81 32.07
C HIS A 76 22.59 -9.12 30.90
N TRP A 77 21.27 -9.27 31.14
CA TRP A 77 20.33 -9.71 30.08
C TRP A 77 19.59 -8.59 29.33
N GLN A 78 19.76 -7.30 29.69
CA GLN A 78 18.82 -6.25 29.22
C GLN A 78 19.42 -4.94 28.70
N ALA A 79 20.73 -4.81 28.58
CA ALA A 79 21.33 -3.73 27.80
C ALA A 79 21.56 -4.22 26.36
N LEU A 80 20.51 -4.28 25.53
CA LEU A 80 20.73 -4.44 24.08
C LEU A 80 21.57 -3.25 23.62
N PRO A 81 22.76 -3.46 23.03
CA PRO A 81 23.54 -2.37 22.48
C PRO A 81 22.68 -1.57 21.50
N ALA A 82 22.76 -0.23 21.56
CA ALA A 82 21.91 0.63 20.72
C ALA A 82 21.97 0.25 19.24
N GLY A 83 23.16 -0.15 18.74
CA GLY A 83 23.32 -0.66 17.38
C GLY A 83 22.47 -1.89 17.07
N VAL A 84 22.33 -2.84 18.00
CA VAL A 84 21.50 -4.05 17.82
C VAL A 84 20.02 -3.70 17.74
N LEU A 85 19.55 -2.80 18.62
CA LEU A 85 18.16 -2.31 18.57
C LEU A 85 17.83 -1.69 17.21
N TRP A 86 18.72 -0.84 16.69
CA TRP A 86 18.51 -0.20 15.40
C TRP A 86 18.61 -1.16 14.21
N MET A 87 19.47 -2.18 14.28
CA MET A 87 19.50 -3.27 13.31
C MET A 87 18.18 -4.04 13.28
N ILE A 88 17.63 -4.39 14.45
CA ILE A 88 16.34 -5.08 14.57
C ILE A 88 15.22 -4.21 14.00
N LEU A 89 15.18 -2.92 14.31
CA LEU A 89 14.17 -1.99 13.77
C LEU A 89 14.26 -1.85 12.25
N THR A 90 15.47 -1.75 11.71
CA THR A 90 15.70 -1.67 10.25
C THR A 90 15.26 -2.96 9.57
N TYR A 91 15.60 -4.11 10.15
CA TYR A 91 15.16 -5.41 9.65
C TYR A 91 13.64 -5.55 9.69
N LEU A 92 12.98 -5.20 10.81
CA LEU A 92 11.53 -5.21 10.94
C LEU A 92 10.86 -4.28 9.93
N ALA A 93 11.44 -3.10 9.68
CA ALA A 93 10.95 -2.19 8.65
C ALA A 93 11.00 -2.84 7.26
N LEU A 94 12.13 -3.45 6.88
CA LEU A 94 12.27 -4.16 5.60
C LEU A 94 11.30 -5.34 5.49
N VAL A 95 11.15 -6.15 6.54
CA VAL A 95 10.16 -7.25 6.58
C VAL A 95 8.74 -6.72 6.43
N GLY A 96 8.40 -5.63 7.14
CA GLY A 96 7.13 -4.94 7.02
C GLY A 96 6.87 -4.49 5.58
N ILE A 97 7.87 -3.92 4.91
CA ILE A 97 7.79 -3.53 3.49
C ILE A 97 7.55 -4.75 2.59
N VAL A 98 8.24 -5.88 2.81
CA VAL A 98 7.99 -7.13 2.04
C VAL A 98 6.54 -7.58 2.23
N LEU A 99 6.05 -7.63 3.46
CA LEU A 99 4.70 -8.09 3.77
C LEU A 99 3.63 -7.16 3.18
N LEU A 100 3.85 -5.85 3.28
CA LEU A 100 2.98 -4.84 2.72
C LEU A 100 2.98 -4.90 1.19
N ALA A 101 4.15 -5.00 0.57
CA ALA A 101 4.29 -5.17 -0.88
C ALA A 101 3.56 -6.43 -1.34
N ARG A 102 3.72 -7.57 -0.65
CA ARG A 102 2.99 -8.81 -0.97
C ARG A 102 1.48 -8.65 -0.87
N LYS A 103 0.98 -7.97 0.15
CA LYS A 103 -0.47 -7.74 0.33
C LYS A 103 -1.04 -6.80 -0.73
N LEU A 104 -0.33 -5.71 -1.02
CA LEU A 104 -0.73 -4.76 -2.04
C LEU A 104 -0.57 -5.34 -3.44
N GLY A 105 0.31 -6.31 -3.59
CA GLY A 105 0.85 -6.77 -4.86
C GLY A 105 1.84 -5.72 -5.40
N PRO A 106 3.16 -5.97 -5.47
CA PRO A 106 4.09 -5.06 -6.14
C PRO A 106 3.61 -4.72 -7.55
N VAL A 107 2.92 -5.68 -8.16
CA VAL A 107 2.35 -5.60 -9.48
C VAL A 107 0.82 -5.55 -9.38
N THR A 108 0.23 -4.36 -9.41
CA THR A 108 -1.24 -4.22 -9.54
C THR A 108 -1.64 -3.47 -10.79
N VAL A 109 -2.74 -3.94 -11.35
CA VAL A 109 -3.53 -3.27 -12.37
C VAL A 109 -4.81 -2.77 -11.70
N SER A 110 -5.32 -1.59 -12.08
CA SER A 110 -6.57 -1.11 -11.49
C SER A 110 -7.71 -2.10 -11.79
N ARG A 111 -8.70 -2.24 -10.91
CA ARG A 111 -9.81 -3.21 -11.13
C ARG A 111 -10.51 -2.99 -12.47
N ALA A 112 -10.68 -1.71 -12.85
CA ALA A 112 -11.22 -1.35 -14.14
C ALA A 112 -10.32 -1.87 -15.26
N GLU A 113 -9.04 -1.52 -15.28
CA GLU A 113 -8.06 -2.01 -16.27
C GLU A 113 -7.87 -3.55 -16.23
N GLY A 114 -8.07 -4.21 -15.11
CA GLY A 114 -8.00 -5.67 -15.04
C GLY A 114 -9.17 -6.33 -15.76
N ALA A 115 -10.39 -5.78 -15.59
CA ALA A 115 -11.62 -6.44 -16.02
C ALA A 115 -11.75 -6.59 -17.55
N TRP A 116 -11.30 -5.61 -18.33
CA TRP A 116 -11.46 -5.64 -19.80
C TRP A 116 -10.21 -6.07 -20.56
N TRP A 117 -9.01 -6.05 -19.96
CA TRP A 117 -7.77 -6.42 -20.65
C TRP A 117 -7.27 -7.81 -20.34
N LEU A 118 -7.44 -8.27 -19.09
CA LEU A 118 -6.95 -9.59 -18.70
C LEU A 118 -7.50 -10.75 -19.55
N PRO A 119 -8.75 -10.72 -20.07
CA PRO A 119 -9.21 -11.78 -20.96
C PRO A 119 -8.62 -11.72 -22.37
N LEU A 120 -8.01 -10.60 -22.79
CA LEU A 120 -7.44 -10.47 -24.14
C LEU A 120 -6.06 -11.15 -24.21
N PRO A 121 -5.74 -11.88 -25.30
CA PRO A 121 -4.44 -12.52 -25.52
C PRO A 121 -3.40 -11.50 -26.00
N LEU A 122 -3.18 -10.44 -25.21
CA LEU A 122 -2.21 -9.38 -25.48
C LEU A 122 -1.02 -9.49 -24.54
N ASP A 123 0.16 -9.12 -25.03
CA ASP A 123 1.36 -8.99 -24.21
C ASP A 123 1.17 -7.94 -23.10
N ARG A 124 1.11 -8.41 -21.84
CA ARG A 124 0.81 -7.57 -20.66
C ARG A 124 2.00 -6.76 -20.18
N ARG A 125 3.21 -7.16 -20.56
CA ARG A 125 4.49 -6.61 -20.09
C ARG A 125 4.59 -5.08 -20.16
N PRO A 126 4.35 -4.39 -21.29
CA PRO A 126 4.55 -2.94 -21.39
C PRO A 126 3.57 -2.11 -20.55
N MET A 127 2.39 -2.64 -20.23
CA MET A 127 1.43 -1.96 -19.36
C MET A 127 1.91 -1.94 -17.93
N VAL A 128 2.34 -3.11 -17.45
CA VAL A 128 2.67 -3.36 -16.06
C VAL A 128 4.07 -2.84 -15.69
N LEU A 129 5.03 -2.96 -16.62
CA LEU A 129 6.43 -2.58 -16.40
C LEU A 129 6.61 -1.11 -16.01
N ALA A 130 5.90 -0.20 -16.68
CA ALA A 130 6.05 1.23 -16.43
C ALA A 130 5.54 1.62 -15.03
N SER A 131 4.37 1.11 -14.65
CA SER A 131 3.79 1.36 -13.31
C SER A 131 4.67 0.78 -12.22
N PHE A 132 5.11 -0.47 -12.39
CA PHE A 132 6.00 -1.13 -11.44
C PHE A 132 7.33 -0.39 -11.29
N ARG A 133 7.98 -0.01 -12.39
CA ARG A 133 9.24 0.75 -12.36
C ARG A 133 9.07 2.09 -11.65
N THR A 134 8.03 2.86 -11.97
CA THR A 134 7.79 4.14 -11.30
C THR A 134 7.55 3.96 -9.80
N ARG A 135 6.76 2.96 -9.39
CA ARG A 135 6.52 2.66 -7.97
C ARG A 135 7.79 2.22 -7.26
N LEU A 136 8.60 1.37 -7.89
CA LEU A 136 9.87 0.91 -7.32
C LEU A 136 10.81 2.08 -7.08
N VAL A 137 10.97 2.96 -8.07
CA VAL A 137 11.82 4.16 -7.97
C VAL A 137 11.25 5.14 -6.93
N SER A 138 9.94 5.40 -6.94
CA SER A 138 9.33 6.33 -6.00
C SER A 138 9.40 5.81 -4.55
N LEU A 139 9.13 4.52 -4.33
CA LEU A 139 9.23 3.91 -3.00
C LEU A 139 10.66 3.91 -2.50
N SER A 140 11.63 3.58 -3.36
CA SER A 140 13.05 3.65 -3.01
C SER A 140 13.49 5.07 -2.65
N ALA A 141 13.06 6.07 -3.43
CA ALA A 141 13.40 7.47 -3.19
C ALA A 141 12.77 8.00 -1.90
N VAL A 142 11.47 7.73 -1.68
CA VAL A 142 10.75 8.13 -0.47
C VAL A 142 11.36 7.44 0.76
N ALA A 143 11.69 6.16 0.68
CA ALA A 143 12.33 5.43 1.78
C ALA A 143 13.72 5.99 2.10
N ALA A 144 14.54 6.28 1.08
CA ALA A 144 15.83 6.91 1.26
C ALA A 144 15.71 8.29 1.95
N LEU A 145 14.77 9.13 1.49
CA LEU A 145 14.52 10.45 2.09
C LEU A 145 14.01 10.34 3.53
N ALA A 146 13.07 9.43 3.79
CA ALA A 146 12.52 9.19 5.13
C ALA A 146 13.58 8.66 6.12
N TYR A 147 14.62 7.98 5.61
CA TYR A 147 15.71 7.48 6.43
C TYR A 147 16.72 8.57 6.86
N VAL A 148 16.80 9.69 6.15
CA VAL A 148 17.74 10.79 6.48
C VAL A 148 17.57 11.33 7.91
N PRO A 149 16.38 11.79 8.35
CA PRO A 149 16.23 12.32 9.71
C PRO A 149 16.53 11.25 10.78
N PHE A 150 16.19 10.00 10.49
CA PHE A 150 16.52 8.87 11.36
C PHE A 150 18.04 8.64 11.46
N SER A 151 18.76 8.74 10.35
CA SER A 151 20.23 8.64 10.32
C SER A 151 20.89 9.76 11.13
N PHE A 152 20.36 11.00 11.06
CA PHE A 152 20.85 12.13 11.87
C PHE A 152 20.62 11.92 13.37
N LEU A 153 19.45 11.43 13.78
CA LEU A 153 19.12 11.19 15.19
C LEU A 153 19.94 10.06 15.83
N THR A 154 20.40 9.09 15.03
CA THR A 154 21.08 7.89 15.52
C THR A 154 22.60 7.99 15.53
N ALA A 155 23.17 8.90 14.74
CA ALA A 155 24.62 9.05 14.60
C ALA A 155 25.00 10.50 14.29
N ILE A 156 24.81 11.41 15.25
CA ILE A 156 25.03 12.87 15.03
C ILE A 156 26.48 13.21 14.63
N ASP A 157 27.44 12.38 15.03
CA ASP A 157 28.87 12.58 14.76
C ASP A 157 29.31 12.08 13.36
N ARG A 158 28.40 11.54 12.54
CA ARG A 158 28.75 11.03 11.21
C ARG A 158 28.92 12.16 10.19
N SER A 159 29.79 11.93 9.21
CA SER A 159 29.91 12.84 8.08
C SER A 159 28.61 12.86 7.25
N PRO A 160 28.25 13.99 6.63
CA PRO A 160 27.06 14.10 5.76
C PRO A 160 27.01 13.03 4.65
N TRP A 161 28.18 12.69 4.10
CA TRP A 161 28.30 11.64 3.08
C TRP A 161 27.99 10.24 3.61
N ALA A 162 28.32 9.94 4.86
CA ALA A 162 27.95 8.67 5.48
C ALA A 162 26.43 8.57 5.70
N HIS A 163 25.77 9.67 6.06
CA HIS A 163 24.31 9.73 6.11
C HIS A 163 23.69 9.50 4.73
N ALA A 164 24.18 10.17 3.69
CA ALA A 164 23.72 9.96 2.32
C ALA A 164 23.92 8.50 1.86
N GLY A 165 25.09 7.90 2.13
CA GLY A 165 25.37 6.50 1.83
C GLY A 165 24.41 5.53 2.53
N SER A 166 24.15 5.75 3.82
CA SER A 166 23.19 4.93 4.59
C SER A 166 21.75 5.04 4.06
N ALA A 167 21.32 6.23 3.65
CA ALA A 167 20.03 6.46 3.04
C ALA A 167 19.89 5.76 1.68
N VAL A 168 20.94 5.82 0.85
CA VAL A 168 20.99 5.10 -0.44
C VAL A 168 20.97 3.59 -0.23
N ALA A 169 21.74 3.07 0.72
CA ALA A 169 21.76 1.65 1.06
C ALA A 169 20.38 1.16 1.55
N PHE A 170 19.71 1.95 2.39
CA PHE A 170 18.35 1.65 2.84
C PHE A 170 17.36 1.64 1.67
N GLY A 171 17.43 2.63 0.77
CA GLY A 171 16.64 2.65 -0.46
C GLY A 171 16.88 1.41 -1.33
N GLY A 172 18.13 0.98 -1.50
CA GLY A 172 18.48 -0.28 -2.16
C GLY A 172 17.89 -1.51 -1.47
N GLY A 173 17.88 -1.53 -0.14
CA GLY A 173 17.19 -2.56 0.65
C GLY A 173 15.69 -2.62 0.41
N VAL A 174 15.03 -1.46 0.24
CA VAL A 174 13.62 -1.39 -0.15
C VAL A 174 13.41 -1.97 -1.56
N VAL A 175 14.31 -1.68 -2.51
CA VAL A 175 14.26 -2.30 -3.84
C VAL A 175 14.36 -3.82 -3.76
N LEU A 176 15.30 -4.34 -2.94
CA LEU A 176 15.45 -5.79 -2.71
C LEU A 176 14.19 -6.40 -2.08
N ALA A 177 13.61 -5.73 -1.07
CA ALA A 177 12.37 -6.17 -0.43
C ALA A 177 11.19 -6.23 -1.40
N VAL A 178 10.98 -5.18 -2.20
CA VAL A 178 9.89 -5.11 -3.19
C VAL A 178 10.11 -6.10 -4.34
N ALA A 179 11.32 -6.23 -4.84
CA ALA A 179 11.65 -7.20 -5.88
C ALA A 179 11.53 -8.65 -5.37
N GLY A 180 11.96 -8.93 -4.14
CA GLY A 180 11.74 -10.21 -3.46
C GLY A 180 10.25 -10.54 -3.29
N ALA A 181 9.44 -9.55 -2.90
CA ALA A 181 7.99 -9.69 -2.86
C ALA A 181 7.41 -10.02 -4.24
N ALA A 182 7.94 -9.42 -5.32
CA ALA A 182 7.50 -9.70 -6.69
C ALA A 182 7.91 -11.12 -7.15
N ILE A 183 9.09 -11.61 -6.76
CA ILE A 183 9.50 -12.99 -7.00
C ILE A 183 8.57 -13.98 -6.30
N LEU A 184 8.17 -13.67 -5.06
CA LEU A 184 7.18 -14.48 -4.32
C LEU A 184 5.78 -14.45 -4.96
N GLN A 185 5.47 -13.49 -5.83
CA GLN A 185 4.25 -13.52 -6.64
C GLN A 185 4.41 -14.33 -7.92
N LEU A 186 5.62 -14.31 -8.52
CA LEU A 186 5.91 -15.04 -9.76
C LEU A 186 5.98 -16.55 -9.56
N MET A 187 6.39 -17.00 -8.37
CA MET A 187 6.60 -18.41 -8.08
C MET A 187 5.55 -18.95 -7.11
N PRO A 188 4.94 -20.12 -7.38
CA PRO A 188 4.14 -20.84 -6.39
C PRO A 188 5.01 -21.07 -5.16
N THR A 189 4.68 -20.40 -4.06
CA THR A 189 5.62 -20.23 -2.95
C THR A 189 5.87 -21.54 -2.20
N SER A 190 7.10 -22.05 -2.29
CA SER A 190 7.64 -22.94 -1.27
C SER A 190 8.00 -22.13 -0.02
N GLY A 191 7.83 -22.70 1.17
CA GLY A 191 8.23 -22.05 2.43
C GLY A 191 9.71 -21.64 2.42
N ALA A 192 10.56 -22.43 1.76
CA ALA A 192 12.00 -22.18 1.65
C ALA A 192 12.35 -20.88 0.91
N LEU A 193 11.69 -20.57 -0.21
CA LEU A 193 11.95 -19.33 -0.97
C LEU A 193 11.59 -18.09 -0.13
N ARG A 194 10.46 -18.15 0.60
CA ARG A 194 10.03 -17.08 1.50
C ARG A 194 11.04 -16.86 2.61
N THR A 195 11.50 -17.93 3.26
CA THR A 195 12.51 -17.84 4.31
C THR A 195 13.82 -17.31 3.75
N GLY A 196 14.26 -17.77 2.57
CA GLY A 196 15.49 -17.30 1.92
C GLY A 196 15.48 -15.80 1.64
N ILE A 197 14.36 -15.25 1.16
CA ILE A 197 14.22 -13.80 0.92
C ILE A 197 14.26 -13.01 2.23
N LEU A 198 13.58 -13.50 3.28
CA LEU A 198 13.58 -12.83 4.59
C LEU A 198 14.97 -12.87 5.24
N VAL A 199 15.62 -14.03 5.22
CA VAL A 199 17.00 -14.19 5.73
C VAL A 199 17.99 -13.35 4.92
N GLY A 200 17.82 -13.27 3.59
CA GLY A 200 18.64 -12.45 2.71
C GLY A 200 18.56 -10.94 2.98
N LEU A 201 17.50 -10.46 3.65
CA LEU A 201 17.39 -9.06 4.09
C LEU A 201 18.17 -8.77 5.39
N ALA A 202 18.54 -9.78 6.17
CA ALA A 202 19.33 -9.60 7.38
C ALA A 202 20.65 -8.84 7.14
N PRO A 203 21.53 -9.23 6.19
CA PRO A 203 22.76 -8.47 5.93
C PRO A 203 22.51 -7.03 5.47
N VAL A 204 21.39 -6.78 4.78
CA VAL A 204 20.99 -5.43 4.36
C VAL A 204 20.62 -4.56 5.56
N ALA A 205 20.06 -5.14 6.63
CA ALA A 205 19.75 -4.41 7.86
C ALA A 205 21.00 -4.06 8.70
N VAL A 206 22.08 -4.82 8.56
CA VAL A 206 23.37 -4.55 9.24
C VAL A 206 24.17 -3.46 8.50
N LEU A 207 23.96 -3.32 7.19
CA LEU A 207 24.71 -2.44 6.30
C LEU A 207 24.82 -0.96 6.75
N PRO A 208 23.75 -0.31 7.26
CA PRO A 208 23.84 1.09 7.70
C PRO A 208 24.83 1.32 8.86
N PHE A 209 25.18 0.27 9.60
CA PHE A 209 26.15 0.33 10.70
C PHE A 209 27.59 0.15 10.20
N LEU A 210 27.77 -0.53 9.07
CA LEU A 210 29.05 -0.75 8.39
C LEU A 210 29.48 0.44 7.50
N ALA A 211 28.86 1.62 7.63
CA ALA A 211 28.92 2.70 6.63
C ALA A 211 30.31 3.31 6.35
N SER A 212 31.37 2.94 7.07
CA SER A 212 32.75 3.26 6.65
C SER A 212 33.22 2.39 5.48
N ALA A 213 32.56 1.27 5.20
CA ALA A 213 32.87 0.39 4.11
C ALA A 213 32.01 0.73 2.88
N VAL A 214 32.65 1.22 1.82
CA VAL A 214 32.04 1.47 0.51
C VAL A 214 31.54 0.16 -0.13
N TRP A 215 32.23 -0.94 0.15
CA TRP A 215 31.96 -2.26 -0.43
C TRP A 215 30.55 -2.81 -0.17
N PRO A 216 30.05 -2.88 1.09
CA PRO A 216 28.69 -3.29 1.37
C PRO A 216 27.64 -2.50 0.57
N LEU A 217 27.80 -1.17 0.48
CA LEU A 217 26.90 -0.32 -0.28
C LEU A 217 26.89 -0.70 -1.76
N VAL A 218 28.07 -0.88 -2.36
CA VAL A 218 28.20 -1.32 -3.76
C VAL A 218 27.53 -2.68 -3.97
N LEU A 219 27.73 -3.65 -3.07
CA LEU A 219 27.11 -4.97 -3.15
C LEU A 219 25.59 -4.90 -3.09
N VAL A 220 25.02 -4.08 -2.19
CA VAL A 220 23.56 -3.91 -2.09
C VAL A 220 23.00 -3.25 -3.33
N LEU A 221 23.67 -2.25 -3.90
CA LEU A 221 23.24 -1.61 -5.14
C LEU A 221 23.30 -2.57 -6.33
N ILE A 222 24.37 -3.35 -6.46
CA ILE A 222 24.48 -4.38 -7.51
C ILE A 222 23.36 -5.41 -7.34
N ALA A 223 23.17 -5.95 -6.13
CA ALA A 223 22.12 -6.93 -5.86
C ALA A 223 20.72 -6.35 -6.18
N ALA A 224 20.46 -5.10 -5.79
CA ALA A 224 19.20 -4.41 -6.07
C ALA A 224 18.97 -4.25 -7.58
N VAL A 225 19.99 -3.84 -8.34
CA VAL A 225 19.91 -3.68 -9.80
C VAL A 225 19.70 -5.03 -10.49
N VAL A 226 20.46 -6.06 -10.13
CA VAL A 226 20.33 -7.41 -10.70
C VAL A 226 18.94 -7.98 -10.42
N LEU A 227 18.47 -7.89 -9.18
CA LEU A 227 17.16 -8.40 -8.78
C LEU A 227 16.02 -7.63 -9.45
N ALA A 228 16.13 -6.29 -9.53
CA ALA A 228 15.17 -5.47 -10.25
C ALA A 228 15.14 -5.81 -11.74
N ALA A 229 16.30 -5.93 -12.39
CA ALA A 229 16.40 -6.32 -13.79
C ALA A 229 15.78 -7.70 -14.05
N TYR A 230 16.05 -8.66 -13.17
CA TYR A 230 15.44 -10.00 -13.21
C TYR A 230 13.91 -9.91 -13.14
N VAL A 231 13.35 -9.22 -12.13
CA VAL A 231 11.90 -9.05 -11.97
C VAL A 231 11.28 -8.32 -13.16
N LEU A 232 11.89 -7.23 -13.64
CA LEU A 232 11.44 -6.45 -14.79
C LEU A 232 11.40 -7.29 -16.08
N SER A 233 12.28 -8.29 -16.21
CA SER A 233 12.25 -9.22 -17.34
C SER A 233 11.10 -10.23 -17.25
N ARG A 234 10.74 -10.66 -16.03
CA ARG A 234 9.76 -11.71 -15.74
C ARG A 234 8.35 -11.23 -15.41
N ILE A 235 8.14 -9.91 -15.28
CA ILE A 235 6.84 -9.35 -14.86
C ILE A 235 5.68 -9.66 -15.82
N GLY A 236 5.98 -10.04 -17.07
CA GLY A 236 4.97 -10.47 -18.04
C GLY A 236 4.39 -11.86 -17.74
N ASP A 237 5.10 -12.68 -16.96
CA ASP A 237 4.74 -14.07 -16.66
C ASP A 237 3.73 -14.17 -15.49
N VAL A 238 3.36 -13.04 -14.87
CA VAL A 238 2.42 -13.01 -13.74
C VAL A 238 1.02 -13.44 -14.19
N SER A 239 0.44 -14.42 -13.48
CA SER A 239 -0.90 -14.91 -13.79
C SER A 239 -1.95 -13.80 -13.64
N GLY A 240 -2.97 -13.82 -14.51
CA GLY A 240 -4.05 -12.83 -14.46
C GLY A 240 -4.85 -12.88 -13.15
N ALA A 241 -4.97 -14.07 -12.55
CA ALA A 241 -5.65 -14.27 -11.28
C ALA A 241 -4.94 -13.55 -10.11
N GLU A 242 -3.61 -13.59 -10.07
CA GLU A 242 -2.83 -12.87 -9.05
C GLU A 242 -2.92 -11.35 -9.23
N LEU A 243 -2.92 -10.87 -10.48
CA LEU A 243 -3.16 -9.45 -10.78
C LEU A 243 -4.55 -8.98 -10.33
N GLN A 244 -5.59 -9.80 -10.49
CA GLN A 244 -6.94 -9.50 -10.00
C GLN A 244 -7.03 -9.54 -8.48
N ARG A 245 -6.39 -10.51 -7.82
CA ARG A 245 -6.34 -10.58 -6.35
C ARG A 245 -5.70 -9.33 -5.75
N GLY A 246 -4.54 -8.91 -6.25
CA GLY A 246 -3.88 -7.67 -5.79
C GLY A 246 -4.74 -6.43 -6.05
N GLY A 247 -5.39 -6.36 -7.22
CA GLY A 247 -6.34 -5.31 -7.56
C GLY A 247 -7.54 -5.25 -6.60
N ALA A 248 -8.11 -6.39 -6.21
CA ALA A 248 -9.25 -6.45 -5.29
C ALA A 248 -8.89 -5.96 -3.87
N VAL A 249 -7.73 -6.32 -3.34
CA VAL A 249 -7.27 -5.88 -2.01
C VAL A 249 -7.06 -4.37 -1.99
N SER A 250 -6.40 -3.81 -3.01
CA SER A 250 -6.21 -2.37 -3.12
C SER A 250 -7.54 -1.61 -3.30
N GLY A 251 -8.50 -2.22 -4.01
CA GLY A 251 -9.85 -1.67 -4.18
C GLY A 251 -10.66 -1.63 -2.88
N HIS A 252 -10.55 -2.65 -2.02
CA HIS A 252 -11.19 -2.63 -0.71
C HIS A 252 -10.55 -1.62 0.24
N ALA A 253 -9.22 -1.50 0.24
CA ALA A 253 -8.54 -0.48 1.03
C ALA A 253 -8.95 0.95 0.60
N ALA A 254 -9.06 1.21 -0.70
CA ALA A 254 -9.56 2.48 -1.21
C ALA A 254 -11.04 2.71 -0.85
N ALA A 255 -11.88 1.68 -0.96
CA ALA A 255 -13.30 1.76 -0.61
C ALA A 255 -13.54 2.00 0.89
N SER A 256 -12.72 1.43 1.78
CA SER A 256 -12.83 1.66 3.22
C SER A 256 -12.49 3.09 3.63
N ILE A 257 -11.51 3.70 2.95
CA ILE A 257 -11.18 5.12 3.14
C ILE A 257 -12.38 5.98 2.70
N PHE A 258 -12.99 5.63 1.57
CA PHE A 258 -14.17 6.35 1.07
C PHE A 258 -15.38 6.22 2.01
N SER A 259 -15.64 5.03 2.57
CA SER A 259 -16.74 4.84 3.52
C SER A 259 -16.54 5.68 4.78
N SER A 260 -15.31 5.75 5.31
CA SER A 260 -14.99 6.57 6.49
C SER A 260 -15.28 8.06 6.25
N THR A 261 -14.92 8.58 5.07
CA THR A 261 -15.19 9.97 4.71
C THR A 261 -16.67 10.23 4.50
N SER A 262 -17.41 9.27 3.94
CA SER A 262 -18.86 9.41 3.71
C SER A 262 -19.68 9.47 5.01
N THR A 263 -19.27 8.75 6.05
CA THR A 263 -19.89 8.82 7.38
C THR A 263 -19.70 10.18 8.05
N SER A 264 -18.55 10.84 7.87
CA SER A 264 -18.35 12.21 8.40
C SER A 264 -19.30 13.22 7.74
N CYS A 265 -19.64 13.04 6.46
CA CYS A 265 -20.68 13.85 5.81
C CYS A 265 -22.09 13.54 6.31
N ALA A 266 -22.39 12.28 6.62
CA ALA A 266 -23.69 11.89 7.16
C ALA A 266 -23.94 12.42 8.57
N VAL A 267 -22.90 12.48 9.42
CA VAL A 267 -22.98 13.04 10.78
C VAL A 267 -23.18 14.55 10.77
N HIS A 268 -22.66 15.26 9.75
CA HIS A 268 -22.87 16.70 9.63
C HIS A 268 -24.24 17.07 9.01
N TRP A 269 -24.99 16.09 8.48
CA TRP A 269 -26.38 16.23 8.05
C TRP A 269 -27.35 16.16 9.24
N GLN A 270 -27.14 16.99 10.27
CA GLN A 270 -28.16 17.22 11.28
C GLN A 270 -29.24 18.15 10.71
N PRO A 271 -30.51 17.73 10.68
CA PRO A 271 -31.59 18.55 10.14
C PRO A 271 -31.79 19.77 11.05
N GLY A 272 -31.29 20.94 10.64
CA GLY A 272 -31.49 22.19 11.38
C GLY A 272 -30.55 23.34 10.99
N HIS A 273 -29.34 23.07 10.49
CA HIS A 273 -28.39 24.13 10.18
C HIS A 273 -27.62 23.89 8.87
N ALA A 274 -27.72 24.88 7.96
CA ALA A 274 -26.89 25.15 6.77
C ALA A 274 -27.18 24.45 5.42
N LYS A 275 -26.84 25.20 4.36
CA LYS A 275 -27.25 25.04 2.94
C LYS A 275 -26.67 23.77 2.27
N PRO A 276 -27.47 23.01 1.50
CA PRO A 276 -27.15 21.65 1.02
C PRO A 276 -26.27 21.55 -0.26
N SER A 277 -25.62 22.61 -0.73
CA SER A 277 -25.04 22.60 -2.08
C SER A 277 -23.73 21.82 -2.25
N ALA A 278 -22.94 21.60 -1.20
CA ALA A 278 -21.61 20.98 -1.33
C ALA A 278 -21.64 19.44 -1.28
N CYS A 279 -22.51 18.83 -0.47
CA CYS A 279 -22.57 17.37 -0.31
C CYS A 279 -23.32 16.67 -1.45
N VAL A 280 -24.39 17.27 -1.99
CA VAL A 280 -25.20 16.65 -3.04
C VAL A 280 -24.45 16.62 -4.38
N ALA A 281 -23.68 17.67 -4.70
CA ALA A 281 -22.93 17.74 -5.96
C ALA A 281 -21.84 16.67 -6.11
N ARG A 282 -21.30 16.17 -4.98
CA ARG A 282 -20.25 15.13 -4.96
C ARG A 282 -20.84 13.71 -4.98
N ALA A 283 -22.10 13.51 -4.56
CA ALA A 283 -22.76 12.21 -4.62
C ALA A 283 -23.35 11.89 -6.00
N THR A 284 -23.87 12.89 -6.73
CA THR A 284 -24.46 12.69 -8.07
C THR A 284 -23.44 12.51 -9.19
N THR A 285 -22.18 12.93 -9.01
CA THR A 285 -21.12 12.75 -10.01
C THR A 285 -20.52 11.34 -10.05
N HIS A 286 -20.80 10.50 -9.05
CA HIS A 286 -20.27 9.13 -8.96
C HIS A 286 -21.31 8.03 -9.30
N ALA A 287 -22.55 8.40 -9.61
CA ALA A 287 -23.49 7.49 -10.26
C ALA A 287 -23.06 7.31 -11.73
N LEU A 288 -22.47 6.15 -12.02
CA LEU A 288 -22.07 5.64 -13.35
C LEU A 288 -22.85 6.27 -14.55
N PRO A 289 -22.19 7.03 -15.46
CA PRO A 289 -22.71 7.21 -16.80
C PRO A 289 -22.16 6.08 -17.68
N GLY A 290 -22.83 4.94 -17.63
CA GLY A 290 -22.48 3.73 -18.37
C GLY A 290 -23.70 2.97 -18.85
N GLY A 291 -24.69 3.68 -19.39
CA GLY A 291 -25.79 3.11 -20.15
C GLY A 291 -25.78 3.66 -21.58
N PRO A 292 -25.96 2.83 -22.62
CA PRO A 292 -25.95 3.29 -24.00
C PRO A 292 -27.10 4.28 -24.23
N ALA A 293 -26.77 5.37 -24.93
CA ALA A 293 -27.72 6.38 -25.37
C ALA A 293 -28.75 5.77 -26.32
N TRP A 294 -29.87 5.27 -25.78
CA TRP A 294 -31.12 5.15 -26.51
C TRP A 294 -31.99 6.37 -26.20
N ARG A 295 -32.16 7.16 -27.24
CA ARG A 295 -32.98 8.35 -27.33
C ARG A 295 -34.44 7.90 -27.51
N SER A 296 -35.28 8.02 -26.47
CA SER A 296 -36.72 8.27 -26.62
C SER A 296 -37.37 8.59 -25.26
N SER A 297 -37.73 9.87 -25.09
CA SER A 297 -38.86 10.43 -24.34
C SER A 297 -39.69 9.52 -23.41
N ALA A 298 -39.49 9.67 -22.09
CA ALA A 298 -40.54 9.77 -21.06
C ALA A 298 -39.92 10.15 -19.69
N PRO A 299 -40.51 11.05 -18.89
CA PRO A 299 -40.00 11.38 -17.56
C PRO A 299 -40.32 10.24 -16.57
N ILE A 300 -39.30 9.51 -16.13
CA ILE A 300 -39.41 8.54 -15.04
C ILE A 300 -39.46 9.32 -13.72
N SER A 301 -40.66 9.33 -13.13
CA SER A 301 -40.95 9.83 -11.79
C SER A 301 -40.24 8.98 -10.72
N TRP A 302 -39.53 9.65 -9.81
CA TRP A 302 -38.82 9.07 -8.66
C TRP A 302 -39.69 8.33 -7.63
N ARG A 303 -41.02 8.27 -7.82
CA ARG A 303 -41.92 7.53 -6.92
C ARG A 303 -41.78 6.01 -7.01
N SER A 304 -41.17 5.47 -8.06
CA SER A 304 -41.12 4.01 -8.27
C SER A 304 -39.97 3.29 -7.55
N VAL A 305 -38.96 4.02 -7.03
CA VAL A 305 -37.81 3.40 -6.34
C VAL A 305 -38.07 3.20 -4.83
N ALA A 306 -39.07 3.88 -4.26
CA ALA A 306 -39.41 3.74 -2.84
C ALA A 306 -40.24 2.48 -2.51
N CYS A 307 -40.76 1.75 -3.51
CA CYS A 307 -41.59 0.57 -3.28
C CYS A 307 -40.85 -0.78 -3.27
N SER A 308 -39.55 -0.84 -3.62
CA SER A 308 -38.81 -2.13 -3.65
C SER A 308 -38.09 -2.48 -2.35
N LEU A 309 -38.19 -1.63 -1.32
CA LEU A 309 -37.64 -1.87 0.03
C LEU A 309 -38.73 -2.21 1.06
N ARG A 310 -39.80 -2.93 0.64
CA ARG A 310 -40.67 -3.63 1.59
C ARG A 310 -40.08 -5.01 1.90
N PRO A 311 -39.80 -5.33 3.17
CA PRO A 311 -39.52 -6.72 3.55
C PRO A 311 -40.75 -7.61 3.28
N PRO A 312 -40.55 -8.90 3.00
CA PRO A 312 -41.64 -9.80 2.66
C PRO A 312 -42.58 -10.07 3.86
N PRO A 313 -43.91 -10.22 3.64
CA PRO A 313 -44.92 -10.16 4.70
C PRO A 313 -45.20 -11.50 5.43
N HIS A 314 -44.22 -12.37 5.65
CA HIS A 314 -44.46 -13.70 6.26
C HIS A 314 -43.84 -13.88 7.66
N TRP A 315 -43.48 -12.79 8.35
CA TRP A 315 -43.04 -12.83 9.75
C TRP A 315 -44.01 -12.03 10.63
N CYS A 316 -45.24 -12.51 10.74
CA CYS A 316 -46.18 -12.11 11.78
C CYS A 316 -47.12 -13.28 12.11
N GLY A 317 -46.91 -13.88 13.29
CA GLY A 317 -47.97 -14.46 14.11
C GLY A 317 -48.38 -15.92 13.87
N SER A 318 -47.83 -16.82 14.68
CA SER A 318 -48.62 -17.93 15.23
C SER A 318 -48.24 -18.12 16.70
N GLY A 319 -48.90 -17.34 17.57
CA GLY A 319 -48.96 -17.64 18.99
C GLY A 319 -50.00 -18.74 19.21
N SER A 320 -49.56 -19.94 19.57
CA SER A 320 -50.41 -21.00 20.10
C SER A 320 -50.44 -20.89 21.62
N ALA A 321 -51.56 -20.46 22.16
CA ALA A 321 -51.87 -20.55 23.58
C ALA A 321 -52.11 -22.02 23.94
N SER A 322 -51.31 -22.57 24.85
CA SER A 322 -51.61 -23.82 25.54
C SER A 322 -52.32 -23.49 26.86
N ALA A 323 -53.62 -23.71 26.89
CA ALA A 323 -54.37 -23.85 28.13
C ALA A 323 -54.21 -25.29 28.63
N SER A 324 -53.78 -25.42 29.89
CA SER A 324 -53.85 -26.65 30.68
C SER A 324 -55.28 -26.85 31.22
N PRO A 325 -55.66 -28.10 31.56
CA PRO A 325 -57.01 -28.47 31.99
C PRO A 325 -57.49 -27.80 33.29
#